data_AF-A0A3C1SB16-F1
#
_entry.id   AF-A0A3C1SB16-F1
#
_cell.length_a   1.000
_cell.length_b   1.000
_cell.length_c   1.000
_cell.angle_alpha   90.00
_cell.angle_beta   90.00
_cell.angle_gamma   90.00
#
_symmetry.space_group_name_H-M   'P 1'
#
loop_
_entity.id
_entity.type
_entity.pdbx_description
1 polymer ?
#
loop_
_entity_poly.entity_id
_entity_poly.type
_entity_poly.pdbx_seq_one_letter_code
_entity_poly.pdbx_strand_id
1 'polypeptide(L)'
;MKEIFSSNRLEDFEIDLPKKGGRIKAEAVTTEQILSWADESQKKLKTELEYLISVAFPKLPEKDQNEFVQKFFRRLRGNFYRQAILFRNEKNELIAAIVFDFGEIEYHGKTVKTIYSILRVISKEYQASGLAQFMGAKVLMELQPDILMLTAYQSAALHAYIRLYEKGAITGFEIYPRLEHIDGKDVLITVPFKDTDLVMHIFKQMFPGVINYDQERIDKAIRNLTVLMTRKNDHEEVYDFNPWEKHGRKDKLAEALGLTYKDGVVVMFKKVSKDC
;
A
#
# COMPACT_ATOMS: atom_id res chain seq x y z
N MET A 1 26.77 1.92 17.83
CA MET A 1 25.49 1.29 17.45
C MET A 1 25.73 0.68 16.08
N LYS A 2 25.83 -0.65 15.98
CA LYS A 2 26.23 -1.34 14.74
C LYS A 2 25.06 -1.30 13.75
N GLU A 3 25.37 -0.95 12.50
CA GLU A 3 24.49 -1.02 11.35
C GLU A 3 23.98 -2.47 11.16
N ILE A 4 22.67 -2.66 11.37
CA ILE A 4 21.93 -3.87 10.99
C ILE A 4 20.80 -3.40 10.08
N PHE A 5 21.10 -2.95 8.85
CA PHE A 5 20.05 -2.48 7.92
C PHE A 5 20.27 -2.85 6.45
N SER A 6 21.25 -3.68 6.11
CA SER A 6 21.63 -3.90 4.70
C SER A 6 20.67 -4.77 3.87
N SER A 7 19.50 -5.18 4.37
CA SER A 7 18.51 -5.96 3.59
C SER A 7 17.06 -5.47 3.67
N ASN A 8 16.82 -4.28 4.23
CA ASN A 8 15.47 -3.83 4.56
C ASN A 8 15.00 -2.59 3.79
N ARG A 9 15.83 -2.01 2.93
CA ARG A 9 15.49 -0.78 2.19
C ARG A 9 15.64 -1.00 0.69
N LEU A 10 14.78 -0.36 -0.07
CA LEU A 10 14.98 -0.24 -1.52
C LEU A 10 16.02 0.85 -1.77
N GLU A 11 16.83 0.63 -2.80
CA GLU A 11 17.80 1.61 -3.32
C GLU A 11 17.25 2.26 -4.59
N ASP A 12 17.95 3.25 -5.12
CA ASP A 12 17.59 3.88 -6.40
C ASP A 12 17.72 2.88 -7.55
N PHE A 13 16.84 2.97 -8.54
CA PHE A 13 16.90 2.12 -9.74
C PHE A 13 16.27 2.78 -10.95
N GLU A 14 16.52 2.22 -12.14
CA GLU A 14 15.90 2.65 -13.39
C GLU A 14 14.93 1.58 -13.92
N ILE A 15 13.87 2.02 -14.59
CA ILE A 15 12.90 1.16 -15.26
C ILE A 15 12.77 1.61 -16.71
N ASP A 16 12.84 0.66 -17.63
CA ASP A 16 12.40 0.87 -19.01
C ASP A 16 10.93 0.46 -19.15
N LEU A 17 10.05 1.40 -19.53
CA LEU A 17 8.66 1.09 -19.85
C LEU A 17 8.47 0.97 -21.38
N PRO A 18 8.44 -0.26 -21.94
CA PRO A 18 8.50 -0.48 -23.38
C PRO A 18 7.31 0.11 -24.15
N LYS A 19 6.17 0.39 -23.50
CA LYS A 19 4.96 0.93 -24.13
C LYS A 19 4.86 2.47 -24.13
N LYS A 20 5.74 3.18 -23.42
CA LYS A 20 5.72 4.65 -23.28
C LYS A 20 7.00 5.34 -23.75
N GLY A 21 8.03 4.57 -24.14
CA GLY A 21 9.21 5.08 -24.85
C GLY A 21 10.06 6.05 -24.02
N GLY A 22 10.28 5.77 -22.74
CA GLY A 22 11.15 6.59 -21.90
C GLY A 22 11.63 5.84 -20.67
N ARG A 23 12.81 6.24 -20.19
CA ARG A 23 13.43 5.74 -18.97
C ARG A 23 12.82 6.43 -17.75
N ILE A 24 12.44 5.63 -16.75
CA ILE A 24 11.93 6.13 -15.46
C ILE A 24 13.01 5.94 -14.43
N LYS A 25 13.32 7.01 -13.70
CA LYS A 25 14.18 6.97 -12.51
C LYS A 25 13.31 6.78 -11.28
N ALA A 26 13.69 5.85 -10.42
CA ALA A 26 13.05 5.62 -9.14
C ALA A 26 14.02 5.99 -8.02
N GLU A 27 13.66 7.00 -7.23
CA GLU A 27 14.44 7.51 -6.10
C GLU A 27 13.84 6.94 -4.80
N ALA A 28 14.60 6.12 -4.08
CA ALA A 28 14.18 5.50 -2.84
C ALA A 28 14.66 6.35 -1.64
N VAL A 29 13.73 7.06 -1.01
CA VAL A 29 14.04 8.09 -0.01
C VAL A 29 13.28 7.83 1.29
N THR A 30 13.96 7.97 2.42
CA THR A 30 13.32 7.95 3.74
C THR A 30 12.72 9.30 4.08
N THR A 31 11.73 9.33 4.98
CA THR A 31 11.20 10.60 5.49
C THR A 31 12.29 11.44 6.15
N GLU A 32 13.25 10.81 6.84
CA GLU A 32 14.39 11.48 7.45
C GLU A 32 15.28 12.16 6.40
N GLN A 33 15.52 11.51 5.27
CA GLN A 33 16.25 12.12 4.15
C GLN A 33 15.46 13.29 3.54
N ILE A 34 14.17 13.14 3.28
CA ILE A 34 13.32 14.22 2.75
C ILE A 34 13.38 15.45 3.67
N LEU A 35 13.27 15.24 4.99
CA LEU A 35 13.32 16.32 5.99
C LEU A 35 14.69 16.99 6.11
N SER A 36 15.76 16.33 5.62
CA SER A 36 17.11 16.91 5.59
C SER A 36 17.38 17.72 4.32
N TRP A 37 16.50 17.66 3.31
CA TRP A 37 16.65 18.45 2.10
C TRP A 37 16.43 19.94 2.37
N ALA A 38 16.93 20.79 1.46
CA ALA A 38 16.64 22.22 1.49
C ALA A 38 15.11 22.47 1.44
N ASP A 39 14.65 23.52 2.12
CA ASP A 39 13.24 23.90 2.20
C ASP A 39 12.57 24.03 0.82
N GLU A 40 13.30 24.55 -0.17
CA GLU A 40 12.82 24.68 -1.55
C GLU A 40 12.55 23.31 -2.18
N SER A 41 13.42 22.33 -1.97
CA SER A 41 13.25 20.96 -2.46
C SER A 41 12.07 20.27 -1.77
N GLN A 42 11.90 20.48 -0.46
CA GLN A 42 10.75 19.95 0.28
C GLN A 42 9.43 20.56 -0.22
N LYS A 43 9.39 21.89 -0.42
CA LYS A 43 8.23 22.58 -1.00
C LYS A 43 7.91 22.10 -2.40
N LYS A 44 8.94 21.93 -3.25
CA LYS A 44 8.77 21.38 -4.60
C LYS A 44 8.14 19.99 -4.56
N LEU A 45 8.70 19.07 -3.77
CA LEU A 45 8.15 17.71 -3.64
C LEU A 45 6.70 17.75 -3.13
N LYS A 46 6.42 18.60 -2.13
CA LYS A 46 5.06 18.76 -1.60
C LYS A 46 4.08 19.15 -2.69
N THR A 47 4.39 20.18 -3.49
CA THR A 47 3.54 20.61 -4.61
C THR A 47 3.40 19.55 -5.70
N GLU A 48 4.48 18.84 -6.04
CA GLU A 48 4.43 17.71 -6.98
C GLU A 48 3.50 16.60 -6.50
N LEU A 49 3.56 16.25 -5.21
CA LEU A 49 2.68 15.23 -4.59
C LEU A 49 1.22 15.68 -4.53
N GLU A 50 0.96 16.93 -4.14
CA GLU A 50 -0.39 17.53 -4.14
C GLU A 50 -1.02 17.47 -5.54
N TYR A 51 -0.25 17.85 -6.56
CA TYR A 51 -0.69 17.76 -7.95
C TYR A 51 -0.94 16.31 -8.38
N LEU A 52 0.03 15.42 -8.12
CA LEU A 52 -0.07 14.02 -8.53
C LEU A 52 -1.26 13.29 -7.89
N ILE A 53 -1.51 13.54 -6.59
CA ILE A 53 -2.62 12.97 -5.83
C ILE A 53 -3.96 13.55 -6.30
N SER A 54 -4.07 14.87 -6.49
CA SER A 54 -5.31 15.50 -6.94
C SER A 54 -5.72 15.03 -8.34
N VAL A 55 -4.76 14.88 -9.26
CA VAL A 55 -5.03 14.38 -10.62
C VAL A 55 -5.38 12.90 -10.63
N ALA A 56 -4.73 12.08 -9.79
CA ALA A 56 -5.01 10.65 -9.70
C ALA A 56 -6.32 10.35 -8.96
N PHE A 57 -6.71 11.20 -8.00
CA PHE A 57 -7.88 11.04 -7.13
C PHE A 57 -8.73 12.32 -7.05
N PRO A 58 -9.34 12.76 -8.16
CA PRO A 58 -10.04 14.05 -8.23
C PRO A 58 -11.29 14.12 -7.34
N LYS A 59 -11.78 12.99 -6.83
CA LYS A 59 -12.92 12.91 -5.90
C LYS A 59 -12.52 12.80 -4.43
N LEU A 60 -11.23 12.64 -4.12
CA LEU A 60 -10.75 12.61 -2.75
C LEU A 60 -10.83 14.04 -2.19
N PRO A 61 -11.42 14.33 -1.02
CA PRO A 61 -11.45 15.68 -0.51
C PRO A 61 -10.05 16.20 -0.22
N GLU A 62 -9.88 17.51 -0.35
CA GLU A 62 -8.60 18.18 -0.21
C GLU A 62 -7.93 17.90 1.15
N LYS A 63 -8.72 17.82 2.23
CA LYS A 63 -8.23 17.48 3.57
C LYS A 63 -7.52 16.12 3.60
N ASP A 64 -8.06 15.13 2.90
CA ASP A 64 -7.53 13.76 2.89
C ASP A 64 -6.36 13.64 1.90
N GLN A 65 -6.43 14.36 0.77
CA GLN A 65 -5.28 14.53 -0.13
C GLN A 65 -4.08 15.11 0.64
N ASN A 66 -4.31 16.19 1.39
CA ASN A 66 -3.31 16.83 2.22
C ASN A 66 -2.78 15.87 3.30
N GLU A 67 -3.65 15.07 3.95
CA GLU A 67 -3.20 14.06 4.90
C GLU A 67 -2.22 13.06 4.26
N PHE A 68 -2.50 12.59 3.05
CA PHE A 68 -1.59 11.67 2.34
C PHE A 68 -0.26 12.31 1.98
N VAL A 69 -0.28 13.57 1.51
CA VAL A 69 0.96 14.34 1.26
C VAL A 69 1.79 14.45 2.53
N GLN A 70 1.15 14.76 3.67
CA GLN A 70 1.84 14.89 4.95
C GLN A 70 2.53 13.58 5.40
N LYS A 71 2.13 12.41 4.89
CA LYS A 71 2.80 11.15 5.25
C LYS A 71 4.26 11.14 4.81
N PHE A 72 4.61 11.75 3.68
CA PHE A 72 5.99 11.80 3.20
C PHE A 72 6.93 12.59 4.14
N PHE A 73 6.39 13.57 4.86
CA PHE A 73 7.14 14.49 5.72
C PHE A 73 6.98 14.20 7.23
N ARG A 74 6.21 13.18 7.61
CA ARG A 74 5.92 12.87 9.00
C ARG A 74 6.79 11.72 9.51
N ARG A 75 7.64 12.01 10.51
CA ARG A 75 8.40 10.99 11.24
C ARG A 75 7.48 9.99 11.93
N LEU A 76 7.88 8.73 11.92
CA LEU A 76 7.25 7.68 12.71
C LEU A 76 7.73 7.71 14.16
N ARG A 77 6.99 7.02 15.03
CA ARG A 77 7.38 6.75 16.42
C ARG A 77 7.80 5.28 16.52
N GLY A 78 8.66 4.96 17.49
CA GLY A 78 9.12 3.58 17.73
C GLY A 78 10.18 3.12 16.74
N ASN A 79 10.24 1.81 16.51
CA ASN A 79 11.27 1.17 15.67
C ASN A 79 10.86 1.04 14.19
N PHE A 80 9.83 1.77 13.76
CA PHE A 80 9.39 1.81 12.37
C PHE A 80 10.08 2.94 11.62
N TYR A 81 10.34 2.73 10.33
CA TYR A 81 10.75 3.80 9.43
C TYR A 81 9.84 3.89 8.22
N ARG A 82 9.78 5.09 7.65
CA ARG A 82 9.00 5.36 6.44
C ARG A 82 9.93 5.53 5.26
N GLN A 83 9.64 4.80 4.19
CA GLN A 83 10.31 4.96 2.91
C GLN A 83 9.28 5.31 1.84
N ALA A 84 9.66 6.22 0.96
CA ALA A 84 8.98 6.54 -0.27
C ALA A 84 9.86 6.13 -1.46
N ILE A 85 9.22 5.77 -2.56
CA ILE A 85 9.88 5.67 -3.87
C ILE A 85 9.20 6.67 -4.79
N LEU A 86 10.00 7.61 -5.32
CA LEU A 86 9.55 8.67 -6.21
C LEU A 86 9.96 8.29 -7.64
N PHE A 87 8.98 8.17 -8.55
CA PHE A 87 9.22 7.80 -9.94
C PHE A 87 9.16 9.05 -10.80
N ARG A 88 10.27 9.35 -11.46
CA ARG A 88 10.42 10.51 -12.34
C ARG A 88 10.65 10.07 -13.78
N ASN A 89 10.02 10.78 -14.71
CA ASN A 89 10.30 10.60 -16.14
C ASN A 89 11.61 11.31 -16.54
N GLU A 90 11.96 11.23 -17.83
CA GLU A 90 13.17 11.87 -18.38
C GLU A 90 13.19 13.40 -18.25
N LYS A 91 12.01 14.03 -18.13
CA LYS A 91 11.86 15.46 -17.88
C LYS A 91 11.98 15.82 -16.39
N ASN A 92 12.31 14.84 -15.54
CA ASN A 92 12.39 14.98 -14.09
C ASN A 92 11.04 15.28 -13.41
N GLU A 93 9.92 15.01 -14.08
CA GLU A 93 8.57 15.20 -13.54
C GLU A 93 8.17 13.97 -12.70
N LEU A 94 7.60 14.20 -11.52
CA LEU A 94 7.08 13.13 -10.67
C LEU A 94 5.81 12.52 -11.29
N ILE A 95 5.92 11.26 -11.75
CA ILE A 95 4.84 10.55 -12.45
C ILE A 95 4.18 9.48 -11.59
N ALA A 96 4.87 8.98 -10.58
CA ALA A 96 4.30 8.07 -9.59
C ALA A 96 5.04 8.19 -8.26
N ALA A 97 4.37 7.80 -7.18
CA ALA A 97 4.98 7.65 -5.88
C ALA A 97 4.35 6.47 -5.13
N ILE A 98 5.15 5.78 -4.33
CA ILE A 98 4.67 4.88 -3.29
C ILE A 98 5.29 5.30 -1.97
N VAL A 99 4.52 5.24 -0.89
CA VAL A 99 5.03 5.43 0.47
C VAL A 99 4.52 4.31 1.36
N PHE A 100 5.42 3.74 2.15
CA PHE A 100 5.13 2.63 3.03
C PHE A 100 5.93 2.75 4.32
N ASP A 101 5.33 2.21 5.37
CA ASP A 101 5.99 2.02 6.66
C ASP A 101 6.58 0.63 6.70
N PHE A 102 7.76 0.52 7.29
CA PHE A 102 8.47 -0.73 7.49
C PHE A 102 8.86 -0.87 8.95
N GLY A 103 8.76 -2.09 9.48
CA GLY A 103 9.46 -2.45 10.70
C GLY A 103 9.35 -3.92 11.05
N GLU A 104 10.05 -4.26 12.12
CA GLU A 104 10.03 -5.57 12.72
C GLU A 104 9.07 -5.55 13.91
N ILE A 105 8.18 -6.54 13.97
CA ILE A 105 7.17 -6.66 15.01
C ILE A 105 7.38 -7.98 15.74
N GLU A 106 7.54 -7.91 17.05
CA GLU A 106 7.67 -9.09 17.89
C GLU A 106 6.28 -9.62 18.28
N TYR A 107 6.04 -10.92 18.05
CA TYR A 107 4.81 -11.60 18.42
C TYR A 107 5.12 -13.02 18.91
N HIS A 108 4.77 -13.32 20.17
CA HIS A 108 5.11 -14.59 20.85
C HIS A 108 6.58 -15.02 20.70
N GLY A 109 7.52 -14.07 20.86
CA GLY A 109 8.96 -14.32 20.77
C GLY A 109 9.48 -14.56 19.34
N LYS A 110 8.63 -14.38 18.31
CA LYS A 110 9.05 -14.36 16.90
C LYS A 110 9.06 -12.92 16.39
N THR A 111 10.08 -12.58 15.62
CA THR A 111 10.14 -11.30 14.92
C THR A 111 9.58 -11.47 13.52
N VAL A 112 8.63 -10.61 13.15
CA VAL A 112 7.95 -10.59 11.85
C VAL A 112 8.29 -9.32 11.09
N LYS A 113 8.87 -9.45 9.91
CA LYS A 113 9.16 -8.33 9.01
C LYS A 113 7.86 -7.86 8.36
N THR A 114 7.44 -6.64 8.69
CA THR A 114 6.15 -6.11 8.28
C THR A 114 6.32 -4.86 7.42
N ILE A 115 5.53 -4.79 6.34
CA ILE A 115 5.35 -3.58 5.55
C ILE A 115 3.89 -3.18 5.56
N TYR A 116 3.63 -1.89 5.71
CA TYR A 116 2.31 -1.30 5.51
C TYR A 116 2.38 -0.27 4.37
N SER A 117 1.76 -0.59 3.23
CA SER A 117 1.65 0.32 2.09
C SER A 117 0.56 1.35 2.34
N ILE A 118 0.97 2.62 2.43
CA ILE A 118 0.07 3.74 2.79
C ILE A 118 -0.63 4.29 1.56
N LEU A 119 0.16 4.65 0.54
CA LEU A 119 -0.32 5.30 -0.67
C LEU A 119 0.50 4.83 -1.86
N ARG A 120 -0.17 4.52 -2.97
CA ARG A 120 0.44 4.32 -4.28
C ARG A 120 -0.28 5.15 -5.33
N VAL A 121 0.35 6.23 -5.75
CA VAL A 121 -0.21 7.15 -6.73
C VAL A 121 0.55 7.05 -8.05
N ILE A 122 -0.19 6.99 -9.15
CA ILE A 122 0.36 6.94 -10.52
C ILE A 122 -0.45 7.92 -11.36
N SER A 123 0.25 8.82 -12.07
CA SER A 123 -0.38 9.78 -12.96
C SER A 123 -1.19 9.06 -14.03
N LYS A 124 -2.31 9.67 -14.43
CA LYS A 124 -3.30 9.08 -15.34
C LYS A 124 -2.67 8.47 -16.60
N GLU A 125 -1.66 9.16 -17.15
CA GLU A 125 -0.96 8.74 -18.35
C GLU A 125 -0.21 7.40 -18.21
N TYR A 126 0.17 7.01 -17.00
CA TYR A 126 0.99 5.82 -16.72
C TYR A 126 0.20 4.69 -16.06
N GLN A 127 -1.08 4.87 -15.74
CA GLN A 127 -1.88 3.85 -15.04
C GLN A 127 -2.01 2.52 -15.81
N ALA A 128 -2.03 2.55 -17.15
CA ALA A 128 -2.09 1.35 -18.00
C ALA A 128 -0.73 0.83 -18.49
N SER A 129 0.37 1.42 -18.02
CA SER A 129 1.72 1.14 -18.53
C SER A 129 2.37 -0.14 -17.97
N GLY A 130 1.78 -0.74 -16.93
CA GLY A 130 2.40 -1.83 -16.16
C GLY A 130 3.21 -1.35 -14.95
N LEU A 131 3.42 -0.04 -14.78
CA LEU A 131 4.18 0.53 -13.67
C LEU A 131 3.64 0.10 -12.29
N ALA A 132 2.32 0.01 -12.15
CA ALA A 132 1.67 -0.44 -10.92
C ALA A 132 2.05 -1.88 -10.53
N GLN A 133 2.11 -2.79 -11.50
CA GLN A 133 2.53 -4.18 -11.31
C GLN A 133 4.04 -4.25 -11.02
N PHE A 134 4.84 -3.46 -11.74
CA PHE A 134 6.28 -3.38 -11.49
C PHE A 134 6.58 -2.95 -10.05
N MET A 135 5.96 -1.85 -9.59
CA MET A 135 6.13 -1.34 -8.23
C MET A 135 5.75 -2.39 -7.17
N GLY A 136 4.63 -3.09 -7.37
CA GLY A 136 4.20 -4.13 -6.43
C GLY A 136 5.12 -5.34 -6.38
N ALA A 137 5.60 -5.79 -7.55
CA ALA A 137 6.56 -6.88 -7.64
C ALA A 137 7.90 -6.51 -6.98
N LYS A 138 8.41 -5.29 -7.24
CA LYS A 138 9.65 -4.78 -6.66
C LYS A 138 9.60 -4.78 -5.13
N VAL A 139 8.53 -4.24 -4.54
CA VAL A 139 8.32 -4.24 -3.08
C VAL A 139 8.34 -5.66 -2.52
N LEU A 140 7.58 -6.60 -3.11
CA LEU A 140 7.49 -7.96 -2.61
C LEU A 140 8.78 -8.77 -2.79
N MET A 141 9.45 -8.64 -3.94
CA MET A 141 10.62 -9.45 -4.29
C MET A 141 11.89 -8.98 -3.60
N GLU A 142 12.08 -7.68 -3.42
CA GLU A 142 13.31 -7.12 -2.83
C GLU A 142 13.20 -6.93 -1.34
N LEU A 143 12.07 -6.42 -0.86
CA LEU A 143 11.88 -6.27 0.58
C LEU A 143 11.50 -7.58 1.25
N GLN A 144 10.90 -8.54 0.54
CA GLN A 144 10.50 -9.85 1.08
C GLN A 144 9.89 -9.79 2.49
N PRO A 145 8.85 -8.96 2.71
CA PRO A 145 8.19 -8.91 4.01
C PRO A 145 7.58 -10.28 4.34
N ASP A 146 7.53 -10.63 5.61
CA ASP A 146 6.74 -11.77 6.06
C ASP A 146 5.25 -11.45 5.93
N ILE A 147 4.88 -10.19 6.22
CA ILE A 147 3.52 -9.66 6.07
C ILE A 147 3.58 -8.29 5.39
N LEU A 148 2.94 -8.17 4.23
CA LEU A 148 2.62 -6.88 3.61
C LEU A 148 1.12 -6.61 3.77
N MET A 149 0.80 -5.51 4.43
CA MET A 149 -0.54 -4.97 4.55
C MET A 149 -0.72 -3.78 3.61
N LEU A 150 -1.88 -3.69 2.98
CA LEU A 150 -2.27 -2.52 2.20
C LEU A 150 -3.74 -2.20 2.44
N THR A 151 -4.05 -0.93 2.65
CA THR A 151 -5.43 -0.43 2.61
C THR A 151 -5.83 -0.06 1.19
N ALA A 152 -6.98 -0.53 0.75
CA ALA A 152 -7.55 -0.34 -0.58
C ALA A 152 -8.19 1.05 -0.75
N TYR A 153 -7.48 2.11 -0.35
CA TYR A 153 -7.87 3.48 -0.67
C TYR A 153 -7.82 3.77 -2.19
N GLN A 154 -7.20 2.85 -2.96
CA GLN A 154 -6.92 3.00 -4.38
C GLN A 154 -7.18 1.67 -5.08
N SER A 155 -8.39 1.51 -5.58
CA SER A 155 -8.88 0.45 -6.47
C SER A 155 -7.82 -0.17 -7.42
N ALA A 156 -7.23 0.66 -8.29
CA ALA A 156 -6.23 0.21 -9.27
C ALA A 156 -4.92 -0.25 -8.60
N ALA A 157 -4.64 0.26 -7.39
CA ALA A 157 -3.46 -0.11 -6.65
C ALA A 157 -3.53 -1.60 -6.25
N LEU A 158 -4.64 -1.94 -5.62
CA LEU A 158 -4.96 -3.27 -5.13
C LEU A 158 -5.01 -4.31 -6.26
N HIS A 159 -5.74 -4.00 -7.33
CA HIS A 159 -5.92 -4.94 -8.44
C HIS A 159 -4.61 -5.34 -9.11
N ALA A 160 -3.60 -4.46 -9.14
CA ALA A 160 -2.28 -4.84 -9.65
C ALA A 160 -1.59 -5.89 -8.77
N TYR A 161 -1.69 -5.76 -7.45
CA TYR A 161 -1.13 -6.71 -6.49
C TYR A 161 -1.82 -8.07 -6.57
N ILE A 162 -3.16 -8.09 -6.62
CA ILE A 162 -3.93 -9.33 -6.80
C ILE A 162 -3.54 -10.02 -8.10
N ARG A 163 -3.47 -9.28 -9.22
CA ARG A 163 -3.07 -9.86 -10.52
C ARG A 163 -1.67 -10.44 -10.55
N LEU A 164 -0.71 -9.85 -9.83
CA LEU A 164 0.65 -10.41 -9.74
C LEU A 164 0.61 -11.82 -9.15
N TYR A 165 -0.25 -12.04 -8.16
CA TYR A 165 -0.43 -13.32 -7.51
C TYR A 165 -1.19 -14.33 -8.35
N GLU A 166 -2.31 -13.93 -8.97
CA GLU A 166 -3.07 -14.77 -9.89
C GLU A 166 -2.21 -15.30 -11.04
N LYS A 167 -1.22 -14.49 -11.48
CA LYS A 167 -0.25 -14.89 -12.53
C LYS A 167 0.95 -15.68 -12.01
N GLY A 168 1.04 -15.93 -10.71
CA GLY A 168 2.17 -16.64 -10.10
C GLY A 168 3.49 -15.86 -10.14
N ALA A 169 3.49 -14.53 -10.34
CA ALA A 169 4.73 -13.75 -10.37
C ALA A 169 5.44 -13.70 -9.00
N ILE A 170 4.73 -14.04 -7.93
CA ILE A 170 5.17 -13.99 -6.54
C ILE A 170 4.79 -15.28 -5.79
N THR A 171 5.15 -16.45 -6.35
CA THR A 171 4.74 -17.80 -5.88
C THR A 171 5.03 -18.15 -4.41
N GLY A 172 5.80 -17.33 -3.68
CA GLY A 172 6.11 -17.52 -2.26
C GLY A 172 5.16 -16.81 -1.29
N PHE A 173 4.07 -16.22 -1.77
CA PHE A 173 3.13 -15.47 -0.94
C PHE A 173 1.73 -16.11 -0.91
N GLU A 174 0.90 -15.64 -0.01
CA GLU A 174 -0.53 -15.93 0.06
C GLU A 174 -1.29 -14.63 0.26
N ILE A 175 -2.45 -14.48 -0.39
CA ILE A 175 -3.26 -13.27 -0.33
C ILE A 175 -4.53 -13.52 0.48
N TYR A 176 -4.88 -12.55 1.34
CA TYR A 176 -6.16 -12.50 2.01
C TYR A 176 -6.78 -11.09 2.03
N PRO A 177 -8.11 -10.96 1.96
CA PRO A 177 -9.02 -12.00 1.49
C PRO A 177 -8.78 -12.29 -0.01
N ARG A 178 -9.04 -13.51 -0.46
CA ARG A 178 -9.01 -13.89 -1.89
C ARG A 178 -10.27 -14.66 -2.27
N LEU A 179 -10.64 -14.61 -3.54
CA LEU A 179 -11.67 -15.49 -4.08
C LEU A 179 -11.03 -16.71 -4.74
N GLU A 180 -11.60 -17.88 -4.46
CA GLU A 180 -11.26 -19.13 -5.13
C GLU A 180 -12.50 -19.70 -5.82
N HIS A 181 -12.31 -20.25 -7.03
CA HIS A 181 -13.39 -20.91 -7.75
C HIS A 181 -13.39 -22.41 -7.41
N ILE A 182 -14.34 -22.85 -6.59
CA ILE A 182 -14.46 -24.23 -6.10
C ILE A 182 -15.86 -24.74 -6.47
N ASP A 183 -15.91 -25.88 -7.16
CA ASP A 183 -17.16 -26.55 -7.56
C ASP A 183 -18.19 -25.65 -8.27
N GLY A 184 -17.71 -24.81 -9.18
CA GLY A 184 -18.57 -23.89 -9.95
C GLY A 184 -19.03 -22.66 -9.17
N LYS A 185 -18.54 -22.45 -7.93
CA LYS A 185 -18.89 -21.32 -7.07
C LYS A 185 -17.66 -20.52 -6.67
N ASP A 186 -17.82 -19.21 -6.57
CA ASP A 186 -16.79 -18.34 -6.02
C ASP A 186 -16.90 -18.36 -4.50
N VAL A 187 -15.83 -18.83 -3.83
CA VAL A 187 -15.73 -18.95 -2.37
C VAL A 187 -14.76 -17.90 -1.86
N LEU A 188 -15.16 -17.17 -0.81
CA LEU A 188 -14.31 -16.21 -0.13
C LEU A 188 -13.37 -16.93 0.85
N ILE A 189 -12.07 -16.80 0.61
CA ILE A 189 -11.01 -17.28 1.49
C ILE A 189 -10.44 -16.10 2.27
N THR A 190 -10.41 -16.25 3.58
CA THR A 190 -10.21 -15.17 4.53
C THR A 190 -8.95 -15.42 5.34
N VAL A 191 -8.51 -14.45 6.14
CA VAL A 191 -7.37 -14.68 7.04
C VAL A 191 -7.71 -15.89 7.93
N PRO A 192 -6.82 -16.90 8.03
CA PRO A 192 -7.04 -18.04 8.92
C PRO A 192 -7.17 -17.58 10.37
N PHE A 193 -8.12 -18.13 11.14
CA PHE A 193 -8.36 -17.72 12.53
C PHE A 193 -7.10 -17.73 13.41
N LYS A 194 -6.19 -18.69 13.18
CA LYS A 194 -4.90 -18.80 13.88
C LYS A 194 -3.96 -17.60 13.68
N ASP A 195 -4.13 -16.87 12.58
CA ASP A 195 -3.30 -15.73 12.20
C ASP A 195 -3.96 -14.39 12.55
N THR A 196 -5.25 -14.39 12.92
CA THR A 196 -6.01 -13.17 13.22
C THR A 196 -5.33 -12.32 14.29
N ASP A 197 -4.97 -12.90 15.43
CA ASP A 197 -4.42 -12.12 16.55
C ASP A 197 -3.06 -11.49 16.20
N LEU A 198 -2.24 -12.20 15.42
CA LEU A 198 -0.99 -11.68 14.87
C LEU A 198 -1.26 -10.49 13.94
N VAL A 199 -2.17 -10.65 12.97
CA VAL A 199 -2.51 -9.60 12.00
C VAL A 199 -3.06 -8.37 12.71
N MET A 200 -3.94 -8.57 13.68
CA MET A 200 -4.48 -7.51 14.50
C MET A 200 -3.36 -6.80 15.27
N HIS A 201 -2.49 -7.54 15.97
CA HIS A 201 -1.34 -6.98 16.68
C HIS A 201 -0.45 -6.11 15.78
N ILE A 202 -0.07 -6.64 14.63
CA ILE A 202 0.74 -5.94 13.62
C ILE A 202 0.03 -4.67 13.16
N PHE A 203 -1.25 -4.75 12.83
CA PHE A 203 -2.04 -3.60 12.42
C PHE A 203 -2.04 -2.51 13.52
N LYS A 204 -2.23 -2.88 14.80
CA LYS A 204 -2.20 -1.89 15.91
C LYS A 204 -0.87 -1.14 16.02
N GLN A 205 0.24 -1.81 15.73
CA GLN A 205 1.57 -1.21 15.83
C GLN A 205 1.88 -0.30 14.62
N MET A 206 1.44 -0.69 13.42
CA MET A 206 1.70 0.06 12.19
C MET A 206 0.72 1.23 11.99
N PHE A 207 -0.55 1.05 12.34
CA PHE A 207 -1.65 1.99 12.06
C PHE A 207 -1.48 3.41 12.66
N PRO A 208 -0.88 3.62 13.85
CA PRO A 208 -0.58 4.96 14.37
C PRO A 208 0.37 5.79 13.49
N GLY A 209 1.21 5.14 12.66
CA GLY A 209 2.02 5.81 11.64
C GLY A 209 1.17 6.34 10.48
N VAL A 210 0.01 5.72 10.26
CA VAL A 210 -0.86 5.91 9.09
C VAL A 210 -1.90 6.98 9.34
N ILE A 211 -2.42 7.17 10.56
CA ILE A 211 -3.42 8.22 10.85
C ILE A 211 -3.22 8.81 12.25
N ASN A 212 -3.36 10.12 12.40
CA ASN A 212 -3.27 10.81 13.70
C ASN A 212 -4.54 10.62 14.53
N TYR A 213 -4.88 9.38 14.89
CA TYR A 213 -6.08 9.09 15.67
C TYR A 213 -5.76 8.91 17.15
N ASP A 214 -6.70 9.32 18.00
CA ASP A 214 -6.73 8.90 19.40
C ASP A 214 -6.93 7.38 19.50
N GLN A 215 -6.53 6.81 20.65
CA GLN A 215 -6.62 5.37 20.90
C GLN A 215 -8.05 4.84 20.72
N GLU A 216 -9.07 5.67 20.98
CA GLU A 216 -10.48 5.28 20.84
C GLU A 216 -10.88 5.04 19.38
N ARG A 217 -10.40 5.86 18.44
CA ARG A 217 -10.62 5.66 17.00
C ARG A 217 -9.79 4.52 16.44
N ILE A 218 -8.58 4.30 16.96
CA ILE A 218 -7.78 3.12 16.65
C ILE A 218 -8.53 1.86 17.11
N ASP A 219 -9.02 1.85 18.34
CA ASP A 219 -9.80 0.75 18.90
C ASP A 219 -11.14 0.56 18.19
N LYS A 220 -11.82 1.62 17.75
CA LYS A 220 -13.01 1.52 16.90
C LYS A 220 -12.68 0.96 15.51
N ALA A 221 -11.58 1.41 14.89
CA ALA A 221 -11.11 0.85 13.64
C ALA A 221 -10.87 -0.65 13.81
N ILE A 222 -10.14 -1.05 14.86
CA ILE A 222 -9.83 -2.43 15.27
C ILE A 222 -11.07 -3.25 15.59
N ARG A 223 -12.03 -2.72 16.34
CA ARG A 223 -13.30 -3.42 16.68
C ARG A 223 -14.17 -3.66 15.46
N ASN A 224 -14.02 -2.83 14.43
CA ASN A 224 -14.65 -2.97 13.14
C ASN A 224 -13.74 -3.68 12.11
N LEU A 225 -12.54 -4.12 12.49
CA LEU A 225 -11.73 -5.06 11.71
C LEU A 225 -12.32 -6.44 11.92
N THR A 226 -13.41 -6.74 11.22
CA THR A 226 -13.82 -8.13 11.03
C THR A 226 -12.65 -8.85 10.35
N VAL A 227 -12.35 -10.10 10.68
CA VAL A 227 -11.32 -10.99 10.07
C VAL A 227 -11.48 -11.18 8.53
N LEU A 228 -12.39 -10.41 7.93
CA LEU A 228 -12.80 -10.24 6.54
C LEU A 228 -12.51 -8.80 6.01
N MET A 229 -11.55 -8.10 6.62
CA MET A 229 -11.45 -6.64 6.83
C MET A 229 -12.00 -5.70 5.74
N THR A 230 -13.10 -5.03 6.10
CA THR A 230 -13.69 -3.86 5.46
C THR A 230 -13.82 -2.78 6.54
N ARG A 231 -13.20 -1.62 6.34
CA ARG A 231 -13.27 -0.50 7.28
C ARG A 231 -14.42 0.40 6.87
N LYS A 232 -15.48 0.49 7.68
CA LYS A 232 -16.42 1.61 7.63
C LYS A 232 -15.65 2.89 7.94
N ASN A 233 -15.35 3.72 6.94
CA ASN A 233 -14.76 5.03 7.18
C ASN A 233 -15.81 5.97 7.77
N ASP A 234 -15.44 6.68 8.84
CA ASP A 234 -16.15 7.85 9.38
C ASP A 234 -16.05 9.10 8.46
N HIS A 235 -15.68 8.89 7.19
CA HIS A 235 -15.51 9.93 6.18
C HIS A 235 -16.57 9.72 5.11
N GLU A 236 -17.67 10.46 5.21
CA GLU A 236 -18.91 10.12 4.51
C GLU A 236 -18.88 10.23 2.97
N GLU A 237 -17.83 10.74 2.31
CA GLU A 237 -17.90 11.01 0.86
C GLU A 237 -16.60 10.81 0.05
N VAL A 238 -15.67 9.96 0.50
CA VAL A 238 -14.25 10.15 0.11
C VAL A 238 -13.68 9.20 -0.94
N TYR A 239 -14.38 8.14 -1.34
CA TYR A 239 -13.82 7.17 -2.27
C TYR A 239 -14.69 7.02 -3.51
N ASP A 240 -14.10 7.30 -4.67
CA ASP A 240 -14.57 6.70 -5.91
C ASP A 240 -14.21 5.21 -5.86
N PHE A 241 -15.00 4.41 -5.15
CA PHE A 241 -15.10 2.98 -5.40
C PHE A 241 -15.93 2.72 -6.66
N ASN A 242 -16.04 3.66 -7.60
CA ASN A 242 -16.69 3.45 -8.90
C ASN A 242 -15.80 3.62 -10.16
N PRO A 243 -14.51 3.21 -10.16
CA PRO A 243 -13.81 2.92 -11.42
C PRO A 243 -14.19 1.55 -12.01
N TRP A 244 -14.87 0.68 -11.24
CA TRP A 244 -15.17 -0.71 -11.63
C TRP A 244 -16.29 -0.79 -12.67
N GLU A 245 -17.37 -0.02 -12.47
CA GLU A 245 -18.47 0.11 -13.42
C GLU A 245 -18.04 0.85 -14.70
N LYS A 246 -17.17 1.86 -14.58
CA LYS A 246 -16.68 2.65 -15.73
C LYS A 246 -15.77 1.88 -16.71
N HIS A 247 -15.32 0.68 -16.34
CA HIS A 247 -14.54 -0.20 -17.20
C HIS A 247 -15.23 -1.54 -17.52
N GLY A 248 -16.54 -1.67 -17.22
CA GLY A 248 -17.34 -2.84 -17.57
C GLY A 248 -16.91 -4.14 -16.86
N ARG A 249 -16.29 -4.05 -15.67
CA ARG A 249 -15.83 -5.24 -14.93
C ARG A 249 -16.49 -5.30 -13.56
N LYS A 250 -17.20 -6.40 -13.29
CA LYS A 250 -17.72 -6.78 -11.97
C LYS A 250 -16.55 -7.21 -11.08
N ASP A 251 -16.26 -6.46 -10.03
CA ASP A 251 -15.28 -6.85 -9.01
C ASP A 251 -15.94 -7.84 -8.05
N LYS A 252 -15.80 -9.12 -8.40
CA LYS A 252 -16.39 -10.22 -7.64
C LYS A 252 -15.93 -10.24 -6.17
N LEU A 253 -14.71 -9.77 -5.87
CA LEU A 253 -14.18 -9.79 -4.49
C LEU A 253 -14.90 -8.73 -3.65
N ALA A 254 -15.09 -7.53 -4.20
CA ALA A 254 -15.87 -6.49 -3.54
C ALA A 254 -17.34 -6.90 -3.35
N GLU A 255 -17.95 -7.50 -4.38
CA GLU A 255 -19.32 -8.02 -4.31
C GLU A 255 -19.46 -9.14 -3.26
N ALA A 256 -18.53 -10.10 -3.24
CA ALA A 256 -18.53 -11.21 -2.29
C ALA A 256 -18.25 -10.77 -0.84
N LEU A 257 -17.51 -9.68 -0.65
CA LEU A 257 -17.27 -9.06 0.64
C LEU A 257 -18.43 -8.15 1.09
N GLY A 258 -19.44 -7.92 0.25
CA GLY A 258 -20.57 -7.03 0.55
C GLY A 258 -20.14 -5.58 0.75
N LEU A 259 -19.07 -5.14 0.06
CA LEU A 259 -18.50 -3.80 0.24
C LEU A 259 -19.45 -2.71 -0.24
N THR A 260 -19.49 -1.63 0.52
CA THR A 260 -20.08 -0.36 0.10
C THR A 260 -18.98 0.64 -0.28
N TYR A 261 -19.37 1.74 -0.92
CA TYR A 261 -18.44 2.80 -1.33
C TYR A 261 -17.71 3.49 -0.15
N LYS A 262 -18.08 3.20 1.10
CA LYS A 262 -17.43 3.73 2.31
C LYS A 262 -16.40 2.77 2.92
N ASP A 263 -16.24 1.57 2.34
CA ASP A 263 -15.48 0.49 2.94
C ASP A 263 -14.05 0.39 2.41
N GLY A 264 -13.05 0.53 3.28
CA GLY A 264 -11.66 0.27 2.94
C GLY A 264 -11.31 -1.21 3.12
N VAL A 265 -10.82 -1.91 2.08
CA VAL A 265 -10.35 -3.30 2.22
C VAL A 265 -8.91 -3.31 2.71
N VAL A 266 -8.57 -4.16 3.67
CA VAL A 266 -7.16 -4.46 3.93
C VAL A 266 -6.82 -5.78 3.27
N VAL A 267 -5.83 -5.75 2.39
CA VAL A 267 -5.30 -6.96 1.77
C VAL A 267 -3.95 -7.28 2.37
N MET A 268 -3.81 -8.53 2.80
CA MET A 268 -2.60 -9.08 3.38
C MET A 268 -1.94 -10.00 2.37
N PHE A 269 -0.64 -9.80 2.18
CA PHE A 269 0.25 -10.73 1.51
C PHE A 269 1.13 -11.35 2.59
N LYS A 270 0.98 -12.65 2.83
CA LYS A 270 1.76 -13.39 3.82
C LYS A 270 2.76 -14.29 3.12
N LYS A 271 4.02 -14.25 3.50
CA LYS A 271 5.04 -15.16 2.99
C LYS A 271 4.72 -16.58 3.47
N VAL A 272 4.73 -17.54 2.54
CA VAL A 272 4.53 -18.96 2.85
C VAL A 272 5.89 -19.56 3.16
N SER A 273 6.12 -19.96 4.41
CA SER A 273 7.29 -20.76 4.76
C SER A 273 7.17 -22.13 4.09
N LYS A 274 8.24 -22.58 3.42
CA LYS A 274 8.28 -23.92 2.79
C LYS A 274 8.32 -25.07 3.81
N ASP A 275 8.33 -24.78 5.10
CA ASP A 275 8.33 -25.78 6.16
C ASP A 275 6.88 -26.25 6.44
N CYS A 276 6.40 -27.15 5.58
CA CYS A 276 5.35 -28.12 5.85
C CYS A 276 5.86 -29.50 5.43
#